data_AF-A0A6J3L6B4-F1
#
_entry.id   AF-A0A6J3L6B4-F1
#
_cell.length_a   1.000
_cell.length_b   1.000
_cell.length_c   1.000
_cell.angle_alpha   90.00
_cell.angle_beta   90.00
_cell.angle_gamma   90.00
#
_symmetry.space_group_name_H-M   'P 1'
#
loop_
_entity.id
_entity.type
_entity.pdbx_description
1 polymer ?
#
loop_
_entity_poly.entity_id
_entity_poly.type
_entity_poly.pdbx_seq_one_letter_code
_entity_poly.pdbx_strand_id
1 'polypeptide(L)'
;MGAQEEDTKSSTLGGVLPVVEVASLMEKAKFYTSLCLGTIAILAVFAFLFLIPFVVEPAISTILADFSPHAVACVVTDHVYAEGLKNCSWASCREGCTSAALRCHQIRVNYTRLTFEEFVAKPLGSISWDVSDTKFFVNTEGCGYPPTVNCSDFAKKYGYSNMGKIFPCYYSRTHPETVVARYSWDENLRHLVLALVVPTVVFGVSLSVLCYWYCPPMAKSCGGPGRNLIDKYSRKEE
;
A
#
# COMPACT_ATOMS: atom_id res chain seq x y z
N MET A 1 -55.10 -20.67 -39.86
CA MET A 1 -55.76 -21.94 -40.23
C MET A 1 -54.73 -23.02 -39.94
N GLY A 2 -54.69 -23.60 -38.74
CA GLY A 2 -55.72 -24.49 -38.18
C GLY A 2 -55.39 -25.90 -38.70
N ALA A 3 -55.24 -26.96 -37.92
CA ALA A 3 -55.69 -27.30 -36.57
C ALA A 3 -54.79 -28.48 -36.09
N GLN A 4 -54.37 -28.56 -34.82
CA GLN A 4 -55.04 -29.23 -33.68
C GLN A 4 -54.74 -30.76 -33.66
N GLU A 5 -53.91 -31.32 -32.76
CA GLU A 5 -54.07 -31.59 -31.30
C GLU A 5 -54.66 -32.99 -31.03
N GLU A 6 -53.93 -33.82 -30.29
CA GLU A 6 -54.42 -34.56 -29.10
C GLU A 6 -53.17 -35.15 -28.37
N ASP A 7 -52.77 -34.77 -27.14
CA ASP A 7 -53.37 -34.97 -25.79
C ASP A 7 -53.33 -36.45 -25.30
N THR A 8 -53.03 -36.86 -24.06
CA THR A 8 -52.90 -36.25 -22.73
C THR A 8 -52.20 -37.24 -21.76
N LYS A 9 -51.38 -36.76 -20.81
CA LYS A 9 -51.37 -37.01 -19.33
C LYS A 9 -50.02 -36.62 -18.74
N SER A 10 -49.85 -35.43 -18.17
CA SER A 10 -50.34 -34.92 -16.88
C SER A 10 -49.76 -35.63 -15.64
N SER A 11 -49.02 -34.83 -14.87
CA SER A 11 -48.81 -34.86 -13.42
C SER A 11 -47.71 -35.77 -12.87
N THR A 12 -46.61 -35.19 -12.40
CA THR A 12 -46.48 -34.75 -10.97
C THR A 12 -45.09 -34.14 -10.73
N LEU A 13 -45.10 -32.97 -10.09
CA LEU A 13 -43.97 -32.25 -9.52
C LEU A 13 -43.22 -33.16 -8.51
N GLY A 14 -41.97 -33.48 -8.78
CA GLY A 14 -41.16 -34.32 -7.88
C GLY A 14 -39.70 -34.29 -8.27
N GLY A 15 -38.91 -33.46 -7.58
CA GLY A 15 -37.50 -33.29 -7.84
C GLY A 15 -36.69 -34.54 -7.48
N VAL A 16 -35.98 -35.10 -8.46
CA VAL A 16 -34.71 -35.82 -8.26
C VAL A 16 -33.88 -35.60 -9.52
N LEU A 17 -33.01 -34.57 -9.51
CA LEU A 17 -31.88 -34.54 -10.45
C LEU A 17 -31.00 -35.77 -10.15
N PRO A 18 -30.51 -36.50 -11.17
CA PRO A 18 -29.86 -37.78 -10.97
C PRO A 18 -28.56 -37.59 -10.19
N VAL A 19 -28.43 -38.31 -9.07
CA VAL A 19 -27.29 -38.28 -8.13
C VAL A 19 -25.94 -38.44 -8.84
N VAL A 20 -25.91 -39.15 -9.96
CA VAL A 20 -24.72 -39.38 -10.80
C VAL A 20 -24.25 -38.11 -11.52
N GLU A 21 -25.17 -37.30 -12.03
CA GLU A 21 -24.83 -36.06 -12.74
C GLU A 21 -24.32 -35.01 -11.75
N VAL A 22 -24.95 -34.91 -10.58
CA VAL A 22 -24.53 -34.04 -9.46
C VAL A 22 -23.13 -34.42 -8.93
N ALA A 23 -22.83 -35.72 -8.80
CA ALA A 23 -21.49 -36.18 -8.38
C ALA A 23 -20.40 -35.80 -9.40
N SER A 24 -20.68 -35.97 -10.69
CA SER A 24 -19.73 -35.61 -11.76
C SER A 24 -19.49 -34.09 -11.88
N LEU A 25 -20.52 -33.28 -11.64
CA LEU A 25 -20.42 -31.82 -11.60
C LEU A 25 -19.61 -31.35 -10.39
N MET A 26 -19.78 -31.99 -9.24
CA MET A 26 -19.02 -31.69 -8.03
C MET A 26 -17.51 -31.98 -8.21
N GLU A 27 -17.14 -33.08 -8.86
CA GLU A 27 -15.73 -33.40 -9.13
C GLU A 27 -15.08 -32.41 -10.09
N LYS A 28 -15.78 -32.06 -11.17
CA LYS A 28 -15.31 -31.02 -12.11
C LYS A 28 -15.19 -29.67 -11.40
N ALA A 29 -16.19 -29.27 -10.61
CA ALA A 29 -16.16 -28.02 -9.85
C ALA A 29 -15.00 -27.98 -8.85
N LYS A 30 -14.74 -29.08 -8.12
CA LYS A 30 -13.60 -29.19 -7.20
C LYS A 30 -12.26 -29.06 -7.94
N PHE A 31 -12.11 -29.74 -9.08
CA PHE A 31 -10.89 -29.67 -9.87
C PHE A 31 -10.62 -28.26 -10.41
N TYR A 32 -11.59 -27.62 -11.06
CA TYR A 32 -11.43 -26.25 -11.58
C TYR A 32 -11.23 -25.24 -10.46
N THR A 33 -11.96 -25.35 -9.35
CA THR A 33 -11.79 -24.44 -8.20
C THR A 33 -10.41 -24.62 -7.56
N SER A 34 -9.92 -25.85 -7.41
CA SER A 34 -8.56 -26.11 -6.91
C SER A 34 -7.49 -25.52 -7.83
N LEU A 35 -7.66 -25.66 -9.14
CA LEU A 35 -6.73 -25.08 -10.12
C LEU A 35 -6.71 -23.54 -10.01
N CYS A 36 -7.89 -22.92 -9.96
CA CYS A 36 -8.02 -21.48 -9.78
C CYS A 36 -7.39 -21.01 -8.46
N LEU A 37 -7.72 -21.63 -7.32
CA LEU A 37 -7.16 -21.27 -6.01
C LEU A 37 -5.64 -21.46 -5.97
N GLY A 38 -5.11 -22.51 -6.58
CA GLY A 38 -3.67 -22.72 -6.72
C GLY A 38 -2.99 -21.61 -7.50
N THR A 39 -3.55 -21.23 -8.66
CA THR A 39 -3.00 -20.11 -9.46
C THR A 39 -3.09 -18.76 -8.74
N ILE A 40 -4.20 -18.49 -8.05
CA ILE A 40 -4.40 -17.27 -7.25
C ILE A 40 -3.38 -17.23 -6.10
N ALA A 41 -3.14 -18.35 -5.41
CA ALA A 41 -2.16 -18.42 -4.35
C ALA A 41 -0.74 -18.11 -4.85
N ILE A 42 -0.34 -18.66 -6.00
CA ILE A 42 0.96 -18.37 -6.62
C ILE A 42 1.06 -16.88 -6.97
N LEU A 43 0.06 -16.32 -7.65
CA LEU A 43 0.03 -14.90 -8.00
C LEU A 43 0.06 -13.99 -6.76
N ALA A 44 -0.65 -14.36 -5.69
CA ALA A 44 -0.66 -13.62 -4.43
C ALA A 44 0.72 -13.59 -3.77
N VAL A 45 1.46 -14.71 -3.79
CA VAL A 45 2.84 -14.76 -3.28
C VAL A 45 3.76 -13.87 -4.09
N PHE A 46 3.72 -13.97 -5.43
CA PHE A 46 4.53 -13.09 -6.28
C PHE A 46 4.18 -11.62 -6.06
N ALA A 47 2.89 -11.27 -6.02
CA ALA A 47 2.45 -9.91 -5.73
C ALA A 47 2.98 -9.42 -4.38
N PHE A 48 2.90 -10.24 -3.33
CA PHE A 48 3.43 -9.90 -2.01
C PHE A 48 4.94 -9.65 -2.03
N LEU A 49 5.72 -10.49 -2.71
CA LEU A 49 7.17 -10.33 -2.83
C LEU A 49 7.58 -9.02 -3.52
N PHE A 50 6.79 -8.54 -4.49
CA PHE A 50 7.03 -7.24 -5.11
C PHE A 50 6.50 -6.07 -4.26
N LEU A 51 5.39 -6.24 -3.55
CA LEU A 51 4.83 -5.18 -2.70
C LEU A 51 5.75 -4.81 -1.53
N ILE A 52 6.55 -5.75 -1.01
CA ILE A 52 7.47 -5.46 0.09
C ILE A 52 8.48 -4.35 -0.25
N PRO A 53 9.36 -4.49 -1.26
CA PRO A 53 10.36 -3.46 -1.55
C PRO A 53 9.74 -2.16 -2.08
N PHE A 54 8.61 -2.23 -2.80
CA PHE A 54 8.02 -1.04 -3.41
C PHE A 54 7.08 -0.25 -2.51
N VAL A 55 6.42 -0.89 -1.54
CA VAL A 55 5.38 -0.26 -0.72
C VAL A 55 5.73 -0.34 0.76
N VAL A 56 6.20 -1.49 1.23
CA VAL A 56 6.43 -1.71 2.66
C VAL A 56 7.69 -1.00 3.13
N GLU A 57 8.82 -1.16 2.43
CA GLU A 57 10.07 -0.50 2.78
C GLU A 57 9.96 1.04 2.85
N PRO A 58 9.45 1.76 1.84
CA PRO A 58 9.32 3.22 1.92
C PRO A 58 8.33 3.65 3.00
N ALA A 59 7.24 2.92 3.21
CA ALA A 59 6.27 3.25 4.24
C ALA A 59 6.85 3.06 5.65
N ILE A 60 7.56 1.95 5.91
CA ILE A 60 8.23 1.73 7.21
C ILE A 60 9.26 2.84 7.47
N SER A 61 10.06 3.22 6.47
CA SER A 61 11.04 4.29 6.63
C SER A 61 10.37 5.62 7.03
N THR A 62 9.28 5.98 6.37
CA THR A 62 8.49 7.19 6.70
C THR A 62 7.89 7.14 8.11
N ILE A 63 7.49 5.97 8.59
CA ILE A 63 6.94 5.75 9.94
C ILE A 63 8.06 5.88 10.99
N LEU A 64 9.21 5.26 10.75
CA LEU A 64 10.36 5.31 11.65
C LEU A 64 11.03 6.69 11.71
N ALA A 65 10.77 7.56 10.73
CA ALA A 65 11.19 8.94 10.76
C ALA A 65 10.48 9.77 11.87
N ASP A 66 9.48 9.23 12.58
CA ASP A 66 8.81 9.81 13.76
C ASP A 66 8.54 11.32 13.62
N PHE A 67 7.70 11.68 12.65
CA PHE A 67 7.24 13.07 12.51
C PHE A 67 6.16 13.39 13.54
N SER A 68 6.24 14.60 14.11
CA SER A 68 5.22 15.11 15.03
C SER A 68 3.84 15.08 14.34
N PRO A 69 2.77 14.58 14.99
CA PRO A 69 1.42 14.60 14.42
C PRO A 69 0.81 16.01 14.44
N HIS A 70 1.32 16.90 15.29
CA HIS A 70 0.87 18.29 15.39
C HIS A 70 1.79 19.22 14.60
N ALA A 71 1.18 20.15 13.85
CA ALA A 71 1.91 21.13 13.08
C ALA A 71 2.58 22.17 14.01
N VAL A 72 3.85 22.45 13.74
CA VAL A 72 4.66 23.45 14.43
C VAL A 72 4.87 24.69 13.56
N ALA A 73 5.40 25.76 14.14
CA ALA A 73 5.72 26.98 13.41
C ALA A 73 7.06 26.88 12.68
N CYS A 74 7.05 27.15 11.37
CA CYS A 74 8.23 27.29 10.52
C CYS A 74 8.30 28.66 9.86
N VAL A 75 9.51 29.13 9.60
CA VAL A 75 9.78 30.31 8.76
C VAL A 75 10.84 29.99 7.71
N VAL A 76 10.66 30.50 6.49
CA VAL A 76 11.64 30.36 5.42
C VAL A 76 12.82 31.30 5.66
N THR A 77 14.03 30.75 5.68
CA THR A 77 15.28 31.49 5.89
C THR A 77 16.11 31.65 4.64
N ASP A 78 16.02 30.71 3.70
CA ASP A 78 16.75 30.79 2.44
C ASP A 78 16.00 30.06 1.33
N HIS A 79 16.11 30.58 0.12
CA HIS A 79 15.58 29.96 -1.10
C HIS A 79 16.57 30.12 -2.24
N VAL A 80 17.12 28.99 -2.69
CA VAL A 80 18.00 28.92 -3.84
C VAL A 80 17.31 28.16 -4.96
N TYR A 81 17.29 28.75 -6.15
CA TYR A 81 16.92 28.06 -7.38
C TYR A 81 18.19 27.67 -8.13
N ALA A 82 18.37 26.39 -8.39
CA ALA A 82 19.51 25.87 -9.13
C ALA A 82 19.06 25.00 -10.30
N GLU A 83 19.85 25.05 -11.37
CA GLU A 83 19.66 24.22 -12.56
C GLU A 83 20.92 23.39 -12.83
N GLY A 84 20.72 22.21 -13.39
CA GLY A 84 21.76 21.25 -13.74
C GLY A 84 21.99 20.17 -12.68
N LEU A 85 22.37 18.97 -13.15
CA LEU A 85 22.55 17.78 -12.31
C LEU A 85 23.59 17.98 -11.19
N LYS A 86 24.65 18.76 -11.44
CA LYS A 86 25.75 18.97 -10.49
C LYS A 86 25.41 19.95 -9.37
N ASN A 87 24.50 20.89 -9.62
CA ASN A 87 24.12 21.92 -8.66
C ASN A 87 22.92 21.50 -7.79
N CYS A 88 22.16 20.50 -8.24
CA CYS A 88 21.00 19.95 -7.55
C CYS A 88 21.34 18.70 -6.73
N SER A 89 22.10 18.87 -5.63
CA SER A 89 22.37 17.76 -4.69
C SER A 89 21.11 17.30 -3.95
N TRP A 90 20.21 18.23 -3.63
CA TRP A 90 18.90 17.96 -3.05
C TRP A 90 17.87 18.96 -3.60
N ALA A 91 16.59 18.66 -3.40
CA ALA A 91 15.50 19.53 -3.80
C ALA A 91 14.36 19.43 -2.77
N SER A 92 13.74 20.55 -2.44
CA SER A 92 12.56 20.61 -1.57
C SER A 92 11.32 20.00 -2.21
N CYS A 93 11.25 20.00 -3.54
CA CYS A 93 10.16 19.41 -4.30
C CYS A 93 10.71 18.82 -5.60
N ARG A 94 10.25 17.61 -5.95
CA ARG A 94 10.53 16.95 -7.24
C ARG A 94 9.25 16.45 -7.89
N GLU A 95 9.07 16.76 -9.16
CA GLU A 95 8.04 16.18 -10.01
C GLU A 95 8.57 14.85 -10.58
N GLY A 96 8.11 13.76 -9.95
CA GLY A 96 8.60 12.41 -10.16
C GLY A 96 9.66 11.99 -9.15
N CYS A 97 9.47 10.81 -8.59
CA CYS A 97 10.39 10.22 -7.62
C CYS A 97 11.55 9.46 -8.30
N THR A 98 11.34 9.02 -9.55
CA THR A 98 12.34 8.30 -10.35
C THR A 98 13.04 9.18 -11.39
N SER A 99 12.58 10.41 -11.57
CA SER A 99 13.12 11.36 -12.54
C SER A 99 14.34 12.10 -11.97
N ALA A 100 15.33 12.35 -12.83
CA ALA A 100 16.46 13.18 -12.44
C ALA A 100 16.05 14.65 -12.38
N ALA A 101 16.27 15.30 -11.23
CA ALA A 101 15.94 16.71 -11.06
C ALA A 101 16.99 17.60 -11.76
N LEU A 102 16.63 18.13 -12.93
CA LEU A 102 17.43 19.13 -13.65
C LEU A 102 17.21 20.55 -13.14
N ARG A 103 16.09 20.81 -12.47
CA ARG A 103 15.71 22.08 -11.85
C ARG A 103 15.29 21.80 -10.43
N CYS A 104 15.89 22.49 -9.46
CA CYS A 104 15.59 22.27 -8.06
C CYS A 104 15.42 23.59 -7.31
N HIS A 105 14.39 23.62 -6.48
CA HIS A 105 14.23 24.64 -5.44
C HIS A 105 14.79 24.06 -4.13
N GLN A 106 15.72 24.77 -3.52
CA GLN A 106 16.31 24.45 -2.23
C GLN A 106 15.80 25.47 -1.24
N ILE A 107 14.84 25.07 -0.41
CA ILE A 107 14.20 25.93 0.59
C ILE A 107 14.66 25.47 1.96
N ARG A 108 15.20 26.41 2.73
CA ARG A 108 15.60 26.17 4.11
C ARG A 108 14.69 26.92 5.06
N VAL A 109 14.42 26.29 6.20
CA VAL A 109 13.51 26.81 7.20
C VAL A 109 14.09 26.70 8.60
N ASN A 110 13.67 27.62 9.45
CA ASN A 110 13.84 27.51 10.89
C ASN A 110 12.50 27.13 11.50
N TYR A 111 12.51 26.27 12.52
CA TYR A 111 11.28 25.83 13.18
C TYR A 111 11.39 25.87 14.70
N THR A 112 10.23 25.89 15.34
CA THR A 112 10.09 25.70 16.79
C THR A 112 9.44 24.35 17.08
N ARG A 113 9.66 23.81 18.27
CA ARG A 113 8.97 22.61 18.77
C ARG A 113 7.58 22.93 19.34
N LEU A 114 7.28 24.22 19.53
CA LEU A 114 5.94 24.70 19.88
C LEU A 114 4.97 24.48 18.71
N THR A 115 3.73 24.15 19.04
CA THR A 115 2.68 24.04 18.02
C THR A 115 2.43 25.40 17.35
N PHE A 116 1.94 25.37 16.11
CA PHE A 116 1.68 26.60 15.35
C PHE A 116 0.72 27.54 16.09
N GLU A 117 -0.30 26.98 16.76
CA GLU A 117 -1.28 27.75 17.54
C GLU A 117 -0.65 28.44 18.76
N GLU A 118 0.18 27.72 19.51
CA GLU A 118 0.90 28.27 20.66
C GLU A 118 1.91 29.35 20.27
N PHE A 119 2.57 29.17 19.13
CA PHE A 119 3.52 30.15 18.60
C PHE A 119 2.82 31.46 18.25
N VAL A 120 1.68 31.37 17.55
CA VAL A 120 0.89 32.55 17.13
C VAL A 120 0.21 33.24 18.31
N ALA A 121 -0.15 32.50 19.37
CA ALA A 121 -0.73 33.07 20.58
C ALA A 121 0.26 33.91 21.41
N LYS A 122 1.57 33.68 21.24
CA LYS A 122 2.63 34.42 21.95
C LYS A 122 3.04 35.66 21.17
N PRO A 123 3.49 36.73 21.85
CA PRO A 123 3.89 37.96 21.18
C PRO A 123 5.11 37.72 20.26
N LEU A 124 5.04 38.25 19.04
CA LEU A 124 6.06 38.08 18.01
C LEU A 124 7.44 38.56 18.51
N GLY A 125 8.46 37.72 18.40
CA GLY A 125 9.83 38.02 18.84
C GLY A 125 10.17 37.63 20.28
N SER A 126 9.21 37.10 21.04
CA SER A 126 9.48 36.53 22.38
C SER A 126 10.05 35.11 22.36
N ILE A 127 9.98 34.43 21.22
CA ILE A 127 10.35 33.02 21.06
C ILE A 127 11.56 32.94 20.13
N SER A 128 12.62 32.28 20.59
CA SER A 128 13.75 31.89 19.76
C SER A 128 13.40 30.67 18.90
N TRP A 129 13.97 30.60 17.69
CA TRP A 129 13.90 29.39 16.87
C TRP A 129 14.69 28.27 17.53
N ASP A 130 14.09 27.08 17.68
CA ASP A 130 14.72 25.95 18.34
C ASP A 130 15.79 25.29 17.45
N VAL A 131 15.50 25.20 16.14
CA VAL A 131 16.41 24.63 15.15
C VAL A 131 16.40 25.51 13.90
N SER A 132 17.59 25.78 13.39
CA SER A 132 17.81 26.61 12.22
C SER A 132 18.42 25.84 11.04
N ASP A 133 18.29 26.40 9.85
CA ASP A 133 18.94 25.92 8.61
C ASP A 133 18.50 24.52 8.15
N THR A 134 17.25 24.15 8.41
CA THR A 134 16.74 22.80 8.12
C THR A 134 16.18 22.68 6.70
N LYS A 135 16.32 21.49 6.11
CA LYS A 135 15.83 21.21 4.75
C LYS A 135 14.31 21.06 4.79
N PHE A 136 13.64 21.87 3.99
CA PHE A 136 12.19 21.82 3.87
C PHE A 136 11.77 21.00 2.65
N PHE A 137 10.92 20.00 2.84
CA PHE A 137 10.41 19.12 1.78
C PHE A 137 8.89 19.24 1.63
N VAL A 138 8.39 18.97 0.44
CA VAL A 138 6.95 18.98 0.15
C VAL A 138 6.18 17.89 0.93
N ASN A 139 6.80 16.72 1.09
CA ASN A 139 6.32 15.55 1.83
C ASN A 139 7.53 14.75 2.35
N THR A 140 7.28 13.61 2.99
CA THR A 140 8.32 12.72 3.53
C THR A 140 9.24 12.15 2.46
N GLU A 141 8.73 11.94 1.23
CA GLU A 141 9.51 11.43 0.09
C GLU A 141 10.29 12.53 -0.65
N GLY A 142 9.96 13.81 -0.42
CA GLY A 142 10.50 14.96 -1.16
C GLY A 142 10.07 15.05 -2.63
N CYS A 143 9.17 14.18 -3.09
CA CYS A 143 8.76 14.04 -4.49
C CYS A 143 7.28 13.64 -4.63
N GLY A 144 6.72 13.85 -5.81
CA GLY A 144 5.40 13.34 -6.16
C GLY A 144 5.04 13.65 -7.62
N TYR A 145 3.84 13.27 -8.01
CA TYR A 145 3.34 13.48 -9.38
C TYR A 145 2.12 14.41 -9.36
N PRO A 146 1.93 15.26 -10.38
CA PRO A 146 0.69 16.03 -10.52
C PRO A 146 -0.54 15.12 -10.57
N PRO A 147 -1.68 15.47 -9.93
CA PRO A 147 -2.00 16.76 -9.32
C PRO A 147 -1.63 16.90 -7.83
N THR A 148 -1.12 15.85 -7.17
CA THR A 148 -0.86 15.89 -5.72
C THR A 148 0.35 16.75 -5.36
N VAL A 149 1.35 16.78 -6.25
CA VAL A 149 2.56 17.59 -6.11
C VAL A 149 2.79 18.40 -7.38
N ASN A 150 2.91 19.73 -7.23
CA ASN A 150 3.31 20.66 -8.27
C ASN A 150 4.40 21.57 -7.70
N CYS A 151 5.61 21.48 -8.25
CA CYS A 151 6.77 22.17 -7.68
C CYS A 151 6.78 23.65 -8.01
N SER A 152 6.18 24.06 -9.12
CA SER A 152 6.02 25.48 -9.47
C SER A 152 5.13 26.20 -8.46
N ASP A 153 4.01 25.57 -8.07
CA ASP A 153 3.08 26.14 -7.10
C ASP A 153 3.63 26.06 -5.68
N PHE A 154 4.32 24.98 -5.34
CA PHE A 154 5.04 24.85 -4.07
C PHE A 154 6.10 25.95 -3.89
N ALA A 155 6.93 26.20 -4.92
CA ALA A 155 7.95 27.25 -4.89
C ALA A 155 7.34 28.65 -4.84
N LYS A 156 6.17 28.89 -5.46
CA LYS A 156 5.45 30.17 -5.29
C LYS A 156 4.97 30.33 -3.85
N LYS A 157 4.45 29.27 -3.24
CA LYS A 157 3.87 29.33 -1.88
C LYS A 157 4.91 29.46 -0.77
N TYR A 158 6.04 28.77 -0.89
CA TYR A 158 7.06 28.69 0.17
C TYR A 158 8.45 29.19 -0.25
N GLY A 159 8.65 29.60 -1.50
CA GLY A 159 9.91 30.17 -1.95
C GLY A 159 10.03 31.66 -1.65
N TYR A 160 10.83 32.35 -2.47
CA TYR A 160 11.26 33.75 -2.26
C TYR A 160 10.14 34.73 -1.95
N SER A 161 8.97 34.59 -2.60
CA SER A 161 7.85 35.54 -2.43
C SER A 161 7.19 35.51 -1.04
N ASN A 162 7.41 34.45 -0.26
CA ASN A 162 6.85 34.27 1.08
C ASN A 162 7.94 34.08 2.14
N MET A 163 9.17 34.52 1.84
CA MET A 163 10.29 34.49 2.77
C MET A 163 9.97 35.31 4.02
N GLY A 164 10.31 34.78 5.21
CA GLY A 164 9.99 35.42 6.49
C GLY A 164 8.54 35.26 6.98
N LYS A 165 7.63 34.67 6.20
CA LYS A 165 6.28 34.34 6.69
C LYS A 165 6.31 33.06 7.49
N ILE A 166 5.54 33.05 8.58
CA ILE A 166 5.39 31.89 9.46
C ILE A 166 4.25 31.01 8.94
N PHE A 167 4.48 29.70 8.87
CA PHE A 167 3.50 28.73 8.37
C PHE A 167 3.57 27.40 9.15
N PRO A 168 2.49 26.60 9.14
CA PRO A 168 2.48 25.29 9.79
C PRO A 168 3.31 24.26 9.01
N CYS A 169 4.14 23.50 9.72
CA CYS A 169 5.01 22.45 9.18
C CYS A 169 5.13 21.28 10.16
N TYR A 170 5.71 20.15 9.73
CA TYR A 170 5.93 18.98 10.58
C TYR A 170 7.41 18.63 10.59
N TYR A 171 8.01 18.48 11.77
CA TYR A 171 9.41 18.13 11.93
C TYR A 171 9.56 16.66 12.32
N SER A 172 10.67 16.05 11.91
CA SER A 172 11.06 14.70 12.33
C SER A 172 11.78 14.75 13.67
N ARG A 173 11.42 13.86 14.59
CA ARG A 173 12.11 13.71 15.89
C ARG A 173 13.40 12.91 15.77
N THR A 174 13.50 12.02 14.79
CA THR A 174 14.72 11.23 14.52
C THR A 174 15.73 12.00 13.68
N HIS A 175 15.27 12.81 12.72
CA HIS A 175 16.10 13.59 11.79
C HIS A 175 15.77 15.09 11.92
N PRO A 176 16.32 15.79 12.92
CA PRO A 176 15.97 17.18 13.22
C PRO A 176 16.32 18.17 12.10
N GLU A 177 17.14 17.78 11.13
CA GLU A 177 17.52 18.55 9.95
C GLU A 177 16.46 18.53 8.82
N THR A 178 15.38 17.77 8.99
CA THR A 178 14.34 17.59 7.99
C THR A 178 12.96 18.04 8.48
N VAL A 179 12.26 18.78 7.62
CA VAL A 179 10.91 19.30 7.89
C VAL A 179 10.06 19.12 6.65
N VAL A 180 8.79 18.76 6.83
CA VAL A 180 7.85 18.52 5.72
C VAL A 180 6.64 19.46 5.78
N ALA A 181 6.15 19.86 4.61
CA ALA A 181 4.99 20.75 4.47
C ALA A 181 3.66 20.03 4.72
N ARG A 182 3.56 18.79 4.24
CA ARG A 182 2.38 17.95 4.36
C ARG A 182 2.78 16.61 4.95
N TYR A 183 2.01 16.21 5.95
CA TYR A 183 2.19 14.92 6.60
C TYR A 183 0.82 14.28 6.86
N SER A 184 0.69 13.01 6.47
CA SER A 184 -0.55 12.24 6.59
C SER A 184 -0.22 10.82 7.07
N TRP A 185 -0.18 10.62 8.39
CA TRP A 185 0.01 9.31 9.01
C TRP A 185 -1.08 8.31 8.61
N ASP A 186 -2.35 8.68 8.78
CA ASP A 186 -3.49 7.77 8.63
C ASP A 186 -3.65 7.22 7.21
N GLU A 187 -3.51 8.09 6.20
CA GLU A 187 -3.65 7.71 4.80
C GLU A 187 -2.54 6.72 4.41
N ASN A 188 -1.28 7.04 4.76
CA ASN A 188 -0.12 6.19 4.46
C ASN A 188 -0.22 4.84 5.19
N LEU A 189 -0.63 4.85 6.46
CA LEU A 189 -0.82 3.64 7.24
C LEU A 189 -1.94 2.76 6.65
N ARG A 190 -3.07 3.36 6.25
CA ARG A 190 -4.19 2.63 5.67
C ARG A 190 -3.81 1.93 4.37
N HIS A 191 -3.14 2.63 3.46
CA HIS A 191 -2.70 2.04 2.18
C HIS A 191 -1.67 0.93 2.41
N LEU A 192 -0.73 1.13 3.34
CA LEU A 192 0.24 0.11 3.75
C LEU A 192 -0.45 -1.15 4.30
N VAL A 193 -1.36 -0.99 5.26
CA VAL A 193 -2.07 -2.11 5.90
C VAL A 193 -2.91 -2.86 4.88
N LEU A 194 -3.65 -2.17 4.00
CA LEU A 194 -4.45 -2.81 2.97
C LEU A 194 -3.58 -3.59 1.98
N ALA A 195 -2.44 -3.03 1.56
CA ALA A 195 -1.51 -3.68 0.64
C ALA A 195 -0.87 -4.96 1.24
N LEU A 196 -0.67 -5.00 2.56
CA LEU A 196 -0.13 -6.18 3.25
C LEU A 196 -1.22 -7.22 3.54
N VAL A 197 -2.35 -6.80 4.11
CA VAL A 197 -3.39 -7.71 4.62
C VAL A 197 -4.11 -8.42 3.47
N VAL A 198 -4.42 -7.74 2.37
CA VAL A 198 -5.22 -8.32 1.28
C VAL A 198 -4.53 -9.54 0.65
N PRO A 199 -3.27 -9.48 0.18
CA PRO A 199 -2.59 -10.65 -0.38
C PRO A 199 -2.41 -11.77 0.65
N THR A 200 -2.09 -11.44 1.91
CA THR A 200 -1.90 -12.44 2.97
C THR A 200 -3.19 -13.20 3.28
N VAL A 201 -4.33 -12.50 3.36
CA VAL A 201 -5.64 -13.12 3.60
C VAL A 201 -6.06 -13.98 2.42
N VAL A 202 -5.92 -13.48 1.18
CA VAL A 202 -6.26 -14.25 -0.03
C VAL A 202 -5.41 -15.52 -0.12
N PHE A 203 -4.11 -15.42 0.16
CA PHE A 203 -3.22 -16.58 0.20
C PHE A 203 -3.61 -17.58 1.29
N GLY A 204 -3.85 -17.11 2.53
CA GLY A 204 -4.23 -17.95 3.66
C GLY A 204 -5.56 -18.68 3.44
N VAL A 205 -6.56 -18.00 2.89
CA VAL A 205 -7.86 -18.60 2.53
C VAL A 205 -7.69 -19.64 1.43
N SER A 206 -6.93 -19.32 0.38
CA SER A 206 -6.69 -20.25 -0.74
C SER A 206 -6.02 -21.54 -0.26
N LEU A 207 -4.99 -21.43 0.59
CA LEU A 207 -4.33 -22.58 1.20
C LEU A 207 -5.27 -23.36 2.13
N SER A 208 -6.06 -22.67 2.95
CA SER A 208 -6.98 -23.33 3.90
C SER A 208 -8.01 -24.20 3.18
N VAL A 209 -8.58 -23.73 2.06
CA VAL A 209 -9.54 -24.49 1.26
C VAL A 209 -8.88 -25.70 0.59
N LEU A 210 -7.69 -25.51 0.00
CA LEU A 210 -6.92 -26.60 -0.61
C LEU A 210 -6.54 -27.67 0.41
N CYS A 211 -6.04 -27.25 1.58
CA CYS A 211 -5.75 -28.15 2.69
C CYS A 211 -7.01 -28.90 3.15
N TYR A 212 -8.15 -28.24 3.28
CA TYR A 212 -9.39 -28.91 3.67
C TYR A 212 -9.86 -29.96 2.67
N TRP A 213 -9.69 -29.73 1.36
CA TRP A 213 -10.13 -30.68 0.33
C TRP A 213 -9.16 -31.83 0.08
N TYR A 214 -7.86 -31.57 0.13
CA TYR A 214 -6.83 -32.55 -0.27
C TYR A 214 -6.03 -33.11 0.90
N CYS A 215 -6.02 -32.44 2.06
CA CYS A 215 -5.42 -32.97 3.27
C CYS A 215 -6.49 -33.79 4.03
N PRO A 216 -6.38 -35.12 4.11
CA PRO A 216 -7.23 -35.88 5.02
C PRO A 216 -6.94 -35.37 6.45
N PRO A 217 -7.96 -35.17 7.30
CA PRO A 217 -7.73 -34.75 8.67
C PRO A 217 -6.74 -35.74 9.30
N MET A 218 -5.59 -35.21 9.73
CA MET A 218 -4.56 -35.90 10.50
C MET A 218 -5.06 -36.44 11.86
N ALA A 219 -6.37 -36.61 12.02
CA ALA A 219 -6.98 -37.38 13.11
C ALA A 219 -7.01 -38.89 12.83
N LYS A 220 -6.58 -39.36 11.65
CA LYS A 220 -6.57 -40.80 11.30
C LYS A 220 -5.19 -41.44 11.11
N SER A 221 -4.08 -40.74 11.34
CA SER A 221 -2.75 -41.37 11.14
C SER A 221 -1.65 -40.91 12.10
N CYS A 222 -1.97 -40.71 13.38
CA CYS A 222 -0.99 -40.89 14.45
C CYS A 222 -1.26 -42.23 15.14
N GLY A 223 -0.89 -43.33 14.47
CA GLY A 223 -0.97 -44.69 15.03
C GLY A 223 -1.20 -45.79 14.00
N GLY A 224 -0.29 -46.00 13.05
CA GLY A 224 -0.33 -47.18 12.16
C GLY A 224 0.73 -47.13 11.07
N PRO A 225 1.41 -48.24 10.76
CA PRO A 225 2.67 -48.24 10.01
C PRO A 225 2.45 -47.85 8.54
N GLY A 226 3.44 -47.15 8.00
CA GLY A 226 3.41 -46.50 6.71
C GLY A 226 2.89 -47.35 5.55
N ARG A 227 2.10 -46.71 4.69
CA ARG A 227 1.85 -47.17 3.33
C ARG A 227 2.23 -46.07 2.36
N ASN A 228 3.31 -46.32 1.64
CA ASN A 228 3.90 -45.47 0.62
C ASN A 228 2.88 -45.19 -0.49
N LEU A 229 2.69 -43.91 -0.78
CA LEU A 229 1.83 -43.36 -1.83
C LEU A 229 2.49 -43.47 -3.22
N ILE A 230 3.05 -44.64 -3.56
CA ILE A 230 3.75 -44.87 -4.84
C ILE A 230 3.07 -45.97 -5.66
N ASP A 231 2.32 -46.91 -5.06
CA ASP A 231 1.78 -48.06 -5.79
C ASP A 231 0.50 -47.82 -6.61
N LYS A 232 -0.12 -46.63 -6.56
CA LYS A 232 -1.37 -46.38 -7.31
C LYS A 232 -1.18 -45.96 -8.77
N TYR A 233 0.04 -45.66 -9.21
CA TYR A 233 0.31 -45.23 -10.59
C TYR A 233 0.76 -46.37 -11.53
N SER A 234 1.21 -47.51 -11.03
CA SER A 234 1.73 -48.62 -11.86
C SER A 234 0.68 -49.58 -12.42
N ARG A 235 -0.64 -49.31 -12.26
CA ARG A 235 -1.70 -50.21 -12.78
C ARG A 235 -2.66 -49.50 -13.74
N LYS A 236 -2.11 -48.75 -14.70
CA LYS A 236 -2.83 -48.22 -15.86
C LYS A 236 -2.05 -48.36 -17.17
N GLU A 237 -1.17 -49.35 -17.25
CA GLU A 237 -0.58 -49.82 -18.51
C GLU A 237 -0.75 -51.34 -18.60
N GLU A 238 -1.99 -51.80 -18.72
CA GLU A 238 -2.36 -53.04 -19.42
C GLU A 238 -3.73 -52.84 -20.09
#